data_AF-F5CRS8-F1
#
_entry.id   AF-F5CRS8-F1
#
_cell.length_a   1.000
_cell.length_b   1.000
_cell.length_c   1.000
_cell.angle_alpha   90.00
_cell.angle_beta   90.00
_cell.angle_gamma   90.00
#
_symmetry.space_group_name_H-M   'P 1'
#
loop_
_entity.id
_entity.type
_entity.pdbx_description
1 polymer ?
#
loop_
_entity_poly.entity_id
_entity_poly.type
_entity_poly.pdbx_seq_one_letter_code
_entity_poly.pdbx_strand_id
1 'polypeptide(L)'
;GNKIWRADKLEELIIDRVNNYSFASRNVDKEDELDYLNEKLKIEHAKKKRLFDLYINGSYEVSELDAMMADIDAQINYYEAQIEANEELKKNKKIQENLADLATVDFDSLEFREKQLYLKSLINKIYIDDEQVTIEWL
;
A
#
# COMPACT_ATOMS: atom_id res chain seq x y z
N GLY A 1 4.25 -14.14 -32.24
CA GLY A 1 3.05 -14.55 -33.02
C GLY A 1 2.33 -15.58 -32.20
N ASN A 2 1.03 -15.42 -31.94
CA ASN A 2 0.32 -16.07 -30.82
C ASN A 2 0.75 -17.53 -30.55
N LYS A 3 1.67 -17.69 -29.58
CA LYS A 3 2.12 -18.99 -29.09
C LYS A 3 1.06 -19.55 -28.16
N ILE A 4 0.64 -20.78 -28.42
CA ILE A 4 -0.20 -21.54 -27.51
C ILE A 4 0.71 -22.30 -26.56
N TRP A 5 0.65 -21.99 -25.27
CA TRP A 5 1.40 -22.69 -24.25
C TRP A 5 0.71 -23.98 -23.84
N ARG A 6 1.51 -25.00 -23.52
CA ARG A 6 1.02 -26.22 -22.90
C ARG A 6 0.74 -25.93 -21.43
N ALA A 7 -0.47 -26.26 -20.96
CA ALA A 7 -0.93 -25.88 -19.63
C ALA A 7 -0.02 -26.42 -18.51
N ASP A 8 0.34 -27.71 -18.58
CA ASP A 8 1.28 -28.37 -17.65
C ASP A 8 2.62 -27.61 -17.52
N LYS A 9 3.20 -27.20 -18.65
CA LYS A 9 4.48 -26.50 -18.68
C LYS A 9 4.40 -25.06 -18.17
N LEU A 10 3.29 -24.38 -18.44
CA LEU A 10 3.07 -23.04 -17.94
C LEU A 10 2.81 -23.05 -16.44
N GLU A 11 2.01 -23.99 -15.95
CA GLU A 11 1.74 -24.17 -14.51
C GLU A 11 3.04 -24.45 -13.74
N GLU A 12 3.84 -25.43 -14.19
CA GLU A 12 5.14 -25.77 -13.61
C GLU A 12 6.06 -24.54 -13.51
N LEU A 13 6.16 -23.75 -14.58
CA LEU A 13 6.97 -22.53 -14.62
C LEU A 13 6.53 -21.47 -13.60
N ILE A 14 5.22 -21.29 -13.44
CA ILE A 14 4.67 -20.31 -12.49
C ILE A 14 4.93 -20.78 -11.05
N ILE A 15 4.70 -22.07 -10.77
CA ILE A 15 4.92 -22.67 -9.45
C ILE A 15 6.40 -22.56 -9.04
N ASP A 16 7.33 -22.88 -9.94
CA ASP A 16 8.76 -22.76 -9.69
C ASP A 16 9.17 -21.32 -9.30
N ARG A 17 8.59 -20.32 -9.98
CA ARG A 17 8.90 -18.91 -9.68
C ARG A 17 8.29 -18.45 -8.36
N VAL A 18 7.11 -18.96 -8.03
CA VAL A 18 6.43 -18.70 -6.76
C VAL A 18 7.22 -19.29 -5.59
N ASN A 19 7.70 -20.54 -5.71
CA ASN A 19 8.51 -21.20 -4.68
C ASN A 19 9.87 -20.50 -4.46
N ASN A 20 10.43 -19.89 -5.52
CA ASN A 20 11.68 -19.14 -5.45
C ASN A 20 11.48 -17.66 -5.09
N TYR A 21 10.25 -17.20 -4.89
CA TYR A 21 9.95 -15.82 -4.52
C TYR A 21 10.24 -15.61 -3.02
N SER A 22 11.42 -15.10 -2.71
CA SER A 22 11.78 -14.75 -1.33
C SER A 22 11.10 -13.44 -0.93
N PHE A 23 10.23 -13.49 0.07
CA PHE A 23 9.62 -12.32 0.74
C PHE A 23 10.63 -11.46 1.51
N ALA A 24 11.94 -11.74 1.41
CA ALA A 24 12.96 -11.06 2.17
C ALA A 24 13.08 -9.57 1.78
N SER A 25 12.83 -8.73 2.77
CA SER A 25 13.09 -7.28 2.84
C SER A 25 12.10 -6.37 2.09
N ARG A 26 11.09 -5.88 2.83
CA ARG A 26 10.52 -4.55 2.55
C ARG A 26 9.65 -3.94 3.66
N ASN A 27 9.43 -4.64 4.77
CA ASN A 27 8.21 -4.40 5.56
C ASN A 27 8.37 -3.69 6.90
N VAL A 28 9.59 -3.36 7.36
CA VAL A 28 9.78 -2.77 8.70
C VAL A 28 9.77 -1.22 8.69
N ASP A 29 10.23 -0.56 7.63
CA ASP A 29 10.49 0.90 7.68
C ASP A 29 9.27 1.81 7.46
N LYS A 30 8.12 1.28 7.00
CA LYS A 30 6.96 2.12 6.59
C LYS A 30 5.85 2.24 7.63
N GLU A 31 5.87 1.42 8.68
CA GLU A 31 4.81 1.47 9.70
C GLU A 31 4.95 2.70 10.60
N ASP A 32 6.20 3.05 10.94
CA ASP A 32 6.57 4.27 11.69
C ASP A 32 6.24 5.56 10.94
N GLU A 33 6.19 5.52 9.61
CA GLU A 33 5.96 6.69 8.76
C GLU A 33 4.48 7.14 8.78
N LEU A 34 3.53 6.20 8.84
CA LEU A 34 2.10 6.53 8.92
C LEU A 34 1.71 7.12 10.28
N ASP A 35 2.24 6.56 11.36
CA ASP A 35 2.00 7.07 12.71
C ASP A 35 2.60 8.47 12.87
N TYR A 36 3.77 8.71 12.28
CA TYR A 36 4.36 10.05 12.19
C TYR A 36 3.48 11.05 11.43
N LEU A 37 2.95 10.67 10.26
CA LEU A 37 2.04 11.51 9.48
C LEU A 37 0.74 11.82 10.24
N ASN A 38 0.17 10.84 10.92
CA ASN A 38 -1.02 11.01 11.74
C ASN A 38 -0.78 11.98 12.92
N GLU A 39 0.38 11.90 13.59
CA GLU A 39 0.73 12.86 14.64
C GLU A 39 0.93 14.27 14.09
N LYS A 40 1.54 14.43 12.90
CA LYS A 40 1.65 15.73 12.24
C LYS A 40 0.28 16.32 11.90
N LEU A 41 -0.65 15.52 11.40
CA LEU A 41 -2.01 15.96 11.11
C LEU A 41 -2.73 16.46 12.37
N LYS A 42 -2.62 15.74 13.50
CA LYS A 42 -3.19 16.18 14.79
C LYS A 42 -2.62 17.52 15.24
N ILE A 43 -1.32 17.74 15.06
CA ILE A 43 -0.67 19.01 15.41
C ILE A 43 -1.25 20.15 14.58
N GLU A 44 -1.43 19.97 13.27
CA GLU A 44 -2.03 21.01 12.41
C GLU A 44 -3.49 21.29 12.77
N HIS A 45 -4.31 20.27 13.06
CA HIS A 45 -5.66 20.48 13.57
C HIS A 45 -5.68 21.25 14.90
N ALA A 46 -4.73 20.97 15.81
CA ALA A 46 -4.62 21.70 17.06
C ALA A 46 -4.23 23.17 16.84
N LYS A 47 -3.34 23.46 15.88
CA LYS A 47 -3.01 24.84 15.48
C LYS A 47 -4.21 25.54 14.88
N LYS A 48 -4.95 24.89 13.97
CA LYS A 48 -6.19 25.40 13.38
C LYS A 48 -7.19 25.84 14.47
N LYS A 49 -7.41 24.97 15.46
CA LYS A 49 -8.29 25.27 16.59
C LYS A 49 -7.83 26.49 17.40
N ARG A 50 -6.53 26.55 17.74
CA ARG A 50 -5.96 27.70 18.46
C ARG A 50 -6.08 28.98 17.64
N LEU A 51 -5.89 28.91 16.33
CA LEU A 51 -6.03 30.06 15.44
C LEU A 51 -7.49 30.57 15.43
N PHE A 52 -8.47 29.67 15.39
CA PHE A 52 -9.89 30.03 15.57
C PHE A 52 -10.17 30.72 16.92
N ASP A 53 -9.55 30.25 18.01
CA ASP A 53 -9.68 30.90 19.32
C ASP A 53 -9.11 32.34 19.29
N LEU A 54 -8.06 32.59 18.50
CA LEU A 54 -7.49 33.93 18.30
C LEU A 54 -8.40 34.86 17.49
N TYR A 55 -9.13 34.35 16.49
CA TYR A 55 -10.18 35.11 15.80
C TYR A 55 -11.24 35.61 16.76
N ILE A 56 -11.68 34.74 17.68
CA ILE A 56 -12.72 35.07 18.66
C ILE A 56 -12.25 36.16 19.63
N ASN A 57 -10.97 36.15 20.01
CA ASN A 57 -10.39 37.12 20.93
C ASN A 57 -10.15 38.51 20.27
N GLY A 58 -10.13 38.59 18.94
CA GLY A 58 -10.08 39.86 18.19
C GLY A 58 -8.79 40.69 18.39
N SER A 59 -7.74 40.08 18.93
CA SER A 59 -6.47 40.77 19.25
C SER A 59 -5.48 40.82 18.08
N TYR A 60 -5.82 40.22 16.94
CA TYR A 60 -4.97 40.10 15.76
C TYR A 60 -5.73 40.58 14.51
N GLU A 61 -5.00 41.03 13.50
CA GLU A 61 -5.60 41.44 12.25
C GLU A 61 -6.17 40.22 11.51
N VAL A 62 -7.41 40.33 11.06
CA VAL A 62 -8.14 39.23 10.39
C VAL A 62 -7.36 38.74 9.16
N SER A 63 -6.72 39.64 8.42
CA SER A 63 -5.92 39.33 7.22
C SER A 63 -4.70 38.45 7.54
N GLU A 64 -4.03 38.69 8.67
CA GLU A 64 -2.89 37.90 9.14
C GLU A 64 -3.34 36.50 9.58
N LEU A 65 -4.48 36.43 10.28
CA LEU A 65 -5.07 35.15 10.68
C LEU A 65 -5.55 34.34 9.46
N ASP A 66 -6.11 34.99 8.43
CA ASP A 66 -6.58 34.34 7.20
C ASP A 66 -5.41 33.71 6.44
N ALA A 67 -4.27 34.40 6.37
CA ALA A 67 -3.06 33.87 5.74
C ALA A 67 -2.53 32.64 6.50
N MET A 68 -2.46 32.71 7.82
CA MET A 68 -2.05 31.56 8.66
C MET A 68 -3.02 30.38 8.54
N MET A 69 -4.32 30.65 8.39
CA MET A 69 -5.34 29.62 8.22
C MET A 69 -5.15 28.90 6.87
N ALA A 70 -4.88 29.65 5.80
CA ALA A 70 -4.64 29.09 4.48
C ALA A 70 -3.42 28.16 4.46
N ASP A 71 -2.33 28.54 5.14
CA ASP A 71 -1.13 27.70 5.25
C ASP A 71 -1.42 26.40 6.02
N ILE A 72 -2.15 26.48 7.13
CA ILE A 72 -2.54 25.32 7.93
C ILE A 72 -3.47 24.39 7.12
N ASP A 73 -4.41 24.95 6.36
CA ASP A 73 -5.33 24.17 5.53
C ASP A 73 -4.60 23.48 4.38
N ALA A 74 -3.63 24.14 3.75
CA ALA A 74 -2.77 23.51 2.75
C ALA A 74 -1.97 22.34 3.36
N GLN A 75 -1.45 22.52 4.57
CA GLN A 75 -0.68 21.49 5.27
C GLN A 75 -1.56 20.28 5.68
N ILE A 76 -2.79 20.53 6.14
CA ILE A 76 -3.79 19.48 6.44
C ILE A 76 -4.09 18.67 5.18
N ASN A 77 -4.45 19.34 4.07
CA ASN A 77 -4.76 18.66 2.81
C ASN A 77 -3.59 17.79 2.32
N TYR A 78 -2.35 18.29 2.46
CA TYR A 78 -1.16 17.53 2.13
C TYR A 78 -1.02 16.24 2.97
N TYR A 79 -1.20 16.34 4.29
CA TYR A 79 -1.11 15.17 5.17
C TYR A 79 -2.28 14.19 4.98
N GLU A 80 -3.50 14.68 4.76
CA GLU A 80 -4.66 13.82 4.46
C GLU A 80 -4.44 13.02 3.17
N ALA A 81 -3.98 13.66 2.09
CA ALA A 81 -3.67 12.98 0.84
C ALA A 81 -2.55 11.94 0.98
N GLN A 82 -1.51 12.25 1.77
CA GLN A 82 -0.41 11.32 2.08
C GLN A 82 -0.90 10.12 2.89
N ILE A 83 -1.75 10.35 3.90
CA ILE A 83 -2.33 9.29 4.74
C ILE A 83 -3.23 8.40 3.89
N GLU A 84 -4.13 8.95 3.08
CA GLU A 84 -5.02 8.19 2.21
C GLU A 84 -4.23 7.30 1.24
N ALA A 85 -3.22 7.86 0.57
CA ALA A 85 -2.35 7.10 -0.32
C ALA A 85 -1.61 5.97 0.41
N ASN A 86 -1.12 6.23 1.63
CA ASN A 86 -0.41 5.23 2.42
C ASN A 86 -1.35 4.17 3.03
N GLU A 87 -2.59 4.51 3.36
CA GLU A 87 -3.60 3.55 3.80
C GLU A 87 -4.04 2.61 2.67
N GLU A 88 -4.17 3.13 1.45
CA GLU A 88 -4.46 2.32 0.27
C GLU A 88 -3.31 1.36 -0.03
N LEU A 89 -2.07 1.83 0.09
CA LEU A 89 -0.87 0.97 0.06
C LEU A 89 -0.86 -0.06 1.20
N LYS A 90 -1.24 0.30 2.42
CA LYS A 90 -1.36 -0.66 3.55
C LYS A 90 -2.47 -1.69 3.34
N LYS A 91 -3.61 -1.34 2.73
CA LYS A 91 -4.67 -2.31 2.39
C LYS A 91 -4.15 -3.34 1.40
N ASN A 92 -3.42 -2.89 0.38
CA ASN A 92 -2.74 -3.78 -0.56
C ASN A 92 -1.66 -4.62 0.16
N LYS A 93 -0.95 -4.05 1.13
CA LYS A 93 0.06 -4.75 1.94
C LYS A 93 -0.52 -5.75 2.95
N LYS A 94 -1.71 -5.52 3.53
CA LYS A 94 -2.36 -6.49 4.44
C LYS A 94 -2.83 -7.73 3.69
N ILE A 95 -3.13 -7.59 2.40
CA ILE A 95 -3.29 -8.73 1.49
C ILE A 95 -1.94 -9.45 1.34
N GLN A 96 -0.83 -8.75 1.13
CA GLN A 96 0.55 -9.31 1.08
C GLN A 96 1.05 -9.94 2.41
N GLU A 97 0.67 -9.42 3.58
CA GLU A 97 1.07 -9.97 4.88
C GLU A 97 0.25 -11.23 5.25
N ASN A 98 -1.06 -11.25 4.95
CA ASN A 98 -1.85 -12.50 4.99
C ASN A 98 -1.31 -13.57 4.03
N LEU A 99 -0.50 -13.18 3.04
CA LEU A 99 0.17 -14.05 2.08
C LEU A 99 1.56 -14.52 2.52
N ALA A 100 2.25 -13.77 3.36
CA ALA A 100 3.49 -14.22 4.00
C ALA A 100 3.22 -15.35 5.00
N ASP A 101 2.06 -15.35 5.66
CA ASP A 101 1.59 -16.50 6.45
C ASP A 101 1.35 -17.74 5.58
N LEU A 102 0.88 -17.55 4.33
CA LEU A 102 0.77 -18.61 3.34
C LEU A 102 2.16 -19.06 2.78
N ALA A 103 3.20 -18.24 2.86
CA ALA A 103 4.56 -18.63 2.44
C ALA A 103 5.22 -19.69 3.36
N THR A 104 4.63 -19.95 4.54
CA THR A 104 4.99 -21.11 5.39
C THR A 104 4.20 -22.37 5.03
N VAL A 105 3.16 -22.24 4.20
CA VAL A 105 2.33 -23.36 3.74
C VAL A 105 2.98 -23.94 2.50
N ASP A 106 3.34 -25.21 2.58
CA ASP A 106 3.83 -25.99 1.45
C ASP A 106 2.79 -25.93 0.31
N PHE A 107 3.10 -25.20 -0.78
CA PHE A 107 2.20 -25.04 -1.93
C PHE A 107 1.77 -26.40 -2.51
N ASP A 108 2.64 -27.40 -2.40
CA ASP A 108 2.35 -28.75 -2.88
C ASP A 108 1.29 -29.45 -2.03
N SER A 109 1.18 -29.09 -0.74
CA SER A 109 0.22 -29.63 0.22
C SER A 109 -1.20 -29.06 0.12
N LEU A 110 -1.38 -27.95 -0.60
CA LEU A 110 -2.68 -27.28 -0.77
C LEU A 110 -3.63 -28.04 -1.71
N GLU A 111 -4.94 -27.97 -1.45
CA GLU A 111 -5.95 -28.46 -2.39
C GLU A 111 -6.03 -27.59 -3.66
N PHE A 112 -6.55 -28.11 -4.76
CA PHE A 112 -6.56 -27.40 -6.06
C PHE A 112 -7.17 -26.00 -5.98
N ARG A 113 -8.27 -25.85 -5.23
CA ARG A 113 -8.94 -24.55 -5.05
C ARG A 113 -8.08 -23.59 -4.23
N GLU A 114 -7.36 -24.10 -3.25
CA GLU A 114 -6.49 -23.33 -2.36
C GLU A 114 -5.24 -22.87 -3.11
N LYS A 115 -4.66 -23.72 -3.98
CA LYS A 115 -3.57 -23.32 -4.90
C LYS A 115 -3.98 -22.15 -5.80
N GLN A 116 -5.19 -22.17 -6.34
CA GLN A 116 -5.71 -21.07 -7.15
C GLN A 116 -5.87 -19.78 -6.36
N LEU A 117 -6.39 -19.88 -5.13
CA LEU A 117 -6.55 -18.72 -4.25
C LEU A 117 -5.18 -18.14 -3.88
N TYR A 118 -4.24 -18.99 -3.46
CA TYR A 118 -2.86 -18.67 -3.16
C TYR A 118 -2.18 -17.92 -4.32
N LEU A 119 -2.26 -18.45 -5.54
CA LEU A 119 -1.65 -17.81 -6.71
C LEU A 119 -2.30 -16.46 -7.02
N LYS A 120 -3.64 -16.34 -6.93
CA LYS A 120 -4.36 -15.07 -7.16
C LYS A 120 -4.06 -14.01 -6.12
N SER A 121 -3.69 -14.43 -4.92
CA SER A 121 -3.30 -13.51 -3.87
C SER A 121 -1.84 -13.08 -4.04
N LEU A 122 -0.96 -13.92 -4.59
CA LEU A 122 0.46 -13.56 -4.78
C LEU A 122 0.76 -12.86 -6.12
N ILE A 123 -0.01 -13.16 -7.17
CA ILE A 123 0.25 -12.72 -8.54
C ILE A 123 -0.86 -11.75 -8.98
N ASN A 124 -0.48 -10.53 -9.36
CA ASN A 124 -1.39 -9.56 -9.96
C ASN A 124 -1.75 -10.01 -11.38
N LYS A 125 -0.73 -10.18 -12.22
CA LYS A 125 -0.86 -10.56 -13.64
C LYS A 125 0.29 -11.41 -14.12
N ILE A 126 0.02 -12.23 -15.13
CA ILE A 126 1.02 -13.00 -15.86
C ILE A 126 1.00 -12.49 -17.30
N TYR A 127 2.10 -11.89 -17.74
CA TYR A 127 2.31 -11.51 -19.12
C TYR A 127 3.03 -12.64 -19.85
N ILE A 128 2.52 -12.99 -21.02
CA ILE A 128 3.10 -14.00 -21.89
C ILE A 128 3.43 -13.33 -23.22
N ASP A 129 4.71 -13.27 -23.55
CA ASP A 129 5.23 -12.75 -24.82
C ASP A 129 6.05 -13.84 -25.52
N ASP A 130 5.38 -14.58 -26.41
CA ASP A 130 5.91 -15.77 -27.07
C ASP A 130 6.59 -16.75 -26.08
N GLU A 131 7.92 -16.81 -26.02
CA GLU A 131 8.71 -17.67 -25.10
C GLU A 131 8.85 -17.10 -23.68
N GLN A 132 8.61 -15.80 -23.49
CA GLN A 132 8.85 -15.12 -22.24
C GLN A 132 7.58 -15.06 -21.40
N VAL A 133 7.69 -15.51 -20.16
CA VAL A 133 6.65 -15.33 -19.14
C VAL A 133 7.19 -14.35 -18.11
N THR A 134 6.42 -13.33 -17.79
CA THR A 134 6.74 -12.32 -16.78
C THR A 134 5.62 -12.28 -15.76
N ILE A 135 5.97 -12.46 -14.50
CA ILE A 135 5.01 -12.41 -13.39
C ILE A 135 5.08 -11.01 -12.79
N GLU A 136 3.96 -10.31 -12.82
CA GLU A 136 3.73 -9.10 -12.04
C GLU A 136 3.20 -9.53 -10.68
N TRP A 137 4.08 -9.54 -9.69
CA TRP A 137 3.75 -9.86 -8.29
C TRP A 137 2.86 -8.78 -7.68
N LEU A 138 2.00 -9.18 -6.74
CA LEU A 138 1.22 -8.26 -5.92
C LEU A 138 2.09 -7.52 -4.90
#